data_AF-A0A2W7A6U9-F1
#
_entry.id   AF-A0A2W7A6U9-F1
#
_cell.length_a   1.000
_cell.length_b   1.000
_cell.length_c   1.000
_cell.angle_alpha   90.00
_cell.angle_beta   90.00
_cell.angle_gamma   90.00
#
_symmetry.space_group_name_H-M   'P 1'
#
loop_
_entity.id
_entity.type
_entity.pdbx_description
1 polymer ?
#
loop_
_entity_poly.entity_id
_entity_poly.type
_entity_poly.pdbx_seq_one_letter_code
_entity_poly.pdbx_strand_id
1 'polypeptide(L)'
;MSATAEAMLREIRRRAIFGPDLALNDLLVLSQIVAGPGPIRRVLHCKRGTTYCVIGTGKIQTGSWTEETAGQDESGSHYCELQSVDMAEVVIYQSEADGSLWVRPSDEFEDGSFEDLA
;
A
#
# COMPACT_ATOMS: atom_id res chain seq x y z
N MET A 1 -20.02 2.28 -25.51
CA MET A 1 -19.39 2.43 -24.19
C MET A 1 -20.33 1.87 -23.14
N SER A 2 -19.82 1.19 -22.10
CA SER A 2 -20.66 0.53 -21.08
C SER A 2 -21.34 1.55 -20.17
N ALA A 3 -22.59 1.29 -19.77
CA ALA A 3 -23.39 2.15 -18.89
C ALA A 3 -22.69 2.48 -17.57
N THR A 4 -21.82 1.58 -17.09
CA THR A 4 -21.03 1.76 -15.87
C THR A 4 -19.97 2.86 -16.04
N ALA A 5 -19.37 2.96 -17.23
CA ALA A 5 -18.36 3.97 -17.53
C ALA A 5 -18.99 5.38 -17.60
N GLU A 6 -20.20 5.49 -18.14
CA GLU A 6 -20.92 6.78 -18.18
C GLU A 6 -21.33 7.25 -16.78
N ALA A 7 -21.74 6.33 -15.90
CA ALA A 7 -22.08 6.66 -14.51
C ALA A 7 -20.86 7.15 -13.71
N MET A 8 -19.71 6.51 -13.90
CA MET A 8 -18.45 6.88 -13.24
C MET A 8 -17.92 8.24 -13.73
N LEU A 9 -17.99 8.49 -15.04
CA LEU A 9 -17.64 9.80 -15.63
C LEU A 9 -18.55 10.93 -15.14
N ARG A 10 -19.83 10.64 -14.93
CA ARG A 10 -20.81 11.62 -14.42
C ARG A 10 -20.51 12.02 -12.98
N GLU A 11 -20.09 11.08 -12.14
CA GLU A 11 -19.74 11.35 -10.74
C GLU A 11 -18.41 12.11 -10.60
N ILE A 12 -17.41 11.80 -11.43
CA ILE A 12 -16.13 12.54 -11.47
C ILE A 12 -16.36 14.01 -11.86
N ARG A 13 -17.20 14.26 -12.88
CA ARG A 13 -17.62 15.62 -13.27
C ARG A 13 -18.38 16.36 -12.17
N ARG A 14 -19.05 15.65 -11.28
CA ARG A 14 -19.86 16.24 -10.19
C ARG A 14 -19.01 16.65 -8.98
N ARG A 15 -17.86 15.99 -8.76
CA ARG A 15 -16.99 16.18 -7.59
C ARG A 15 -15.72 17.00 -7.88
N ALA A 16 -15.35 17.16 -9.14
CA ALA A 16 -14.21 18.00 -9.50
C ALA A 16 -14.52 19.48 -9.23
N ILE A 17 -13.72 20.11 -8.36
CA ILE A 17 -13.72 21.55 -8.04
C ILE A 17 -13.18 22.39 -9.23
N PHE A 18 -12.75 21.73 -10.30
CA PHE A 18 -12.17 22.33 -11.49
C PHE A 18 -13.25 22.62 -12.54
N GLY A 19 -13.14 23.78 -13.19
CA GLY A 19 -14.16 24.36 -14.08
C GLY A 19 -14.58 23.45 -15.25
N PRO A 20 -15.64 23.84 -15.98
CA PRO A 20 -16.39 22.97 -16.90
C PRO A 20 -15.63 22.50 -18.17
N ASP A 21 -14.33 22.74 -18.25
CA ASP A 21 -13.50 22.54 -19.45
C ASP A 21 -12.36 21.53 -19.22
N LEU A 22 -12.62 20.49 -18.43
CA LEU A 22 -11.72 19.33 -18.35
C LEU A 22 -11.84 18.54 -19.66
N ALA A 23 -10.76 18.51 -20.43
CA ALA A 23 -10.71 17.75 -21.67
C ALA A 23 -10.86 16.24 -21.38
N LEU A 24 -11.28 15.47 -22.38
CA LEU A 24 -11.37 14.00 -22.26
C LEU A 24 -10.03 13.38 -21.80
N ASN A 25 -8.91 14.01 -22.18
CA ASN A 25 -7.56 13.64 -21.76
C ASN A 25 -7.32 13.90 -20.27
N ASP A 26 -7.87 14.97 -19.69
CA ASP A 26 -7.75 15.23 -18.25
C ASP A 26 -8.55 14.21 -17.42
N LEU A 27 -9.72 13.81 -17.93
CA LEU A 27 -10.52 12.73 -17.33
C LEU A 27 -9.86 11.36 -17.46
N LEU A 28 -9.12 11.10 -18.54
CA LEU A 28 -8.31 9.88 -18.71
C LEU A 28 -7.12 9.86 -17.74
N VAL A 29 -6.42 10.98 -17.59
CA VAL A 29 -5.33 11.12 -16.61
C VAL A 29 -5.87 10.94 -15.19
N LEU A 30 -7.01 11.56 -14.85
CA LEU A 30 -7.66 11.34 -13.57
C LEU A 30 -8.12 9.89 -13.39
N SER A 31 -8.57 9.20 -14.43
CA SER A 31 -8.92 7.77 -14.33
C SER A 31 -7.69 6.89 -14.06
N GLN A 32 -6.51 7.24 -14.59
CA GLN A 32 -5.25 6.53 -14.34
C GLN A 32 -4.62 6.91 -12.99
N ILE A 33 -4.94 8.08 -12.45
CA ILE A 33 -4.55 8.48 -11.09
C ILE A 33 -5.49 7.83 -10.05
N VAL A 34 -6.78 7.70 -10.36
CA VAL A 34 -7.80 7.08 -9.49
C VAL A 34 -7.71 5.56 -9.54
N ALA A 35 -7.47 4.97 -10.71
CA ALA A 35 -7.06 3.59 -10.86
C ALA A 35 -5.53 3.56 -10.78
N GLY A 36 -4.99 3.63 -9.56
CA GLY A 36 -3.58 3.33 -9.32
C GLY A 36 -3.18 1.97 -9.93
N PRO A 37 -1.89 1.59 -9.92
CA PRO A 37 -1.47 0.29 -10.43
C PRO A 37 -2.39 -0.78 -9.84
N GLY A 38 -3.03 -1.55 -10.73
CA GLY A 38 -3.88 -2.66 -10.32
C GLY A 38 -3.12 -3.60 -9.38
N PRO A 39 -3.83 -4.40 -8.57
CA PRO A 39 -3.18 -5.24 -7.58
C PRO A 39 -2.10 -6.10 -8.23
N ILE A 40 -0.87 -5.98 -7.74
CA ILE A 40 0.32 -6.67 -8.26
C ILE A 40 0.12 -8.18 -8.09
N ARG A 41 -0.40 -8.58 -6.93
CA ARG A 41 -0.71 -9.97 -6.57
C ARG A 41 -1.73 -10.04 -5.45
N ARG A 42 -2.36 -11.19 -5.31
CA ARG A 42 -3.28 -11.50 -4.21
C ARG A 42 -2.59 -12.44 -3.23
N VAL A 43 -2.82 -12.25 -1.94
CA VAL A 43 -2.19 -13.04 -0.88
C VAL A 43 -3.19 -13.46 0.19
N LEU A 44 -2.92 -14.58 0.86
CA LEU A 44 -3.63 -15.05 2.05
C LEU A 44 -2.71 -14.94 3.26
N HIS A 45 -3.15 -14.26 4.32
CA HIS A 45 -2.40 -14.25 5.58
C HIS A 45 -2.60 -15.59 6.31
N CYS A 46 -1.58 -16.43 6.35
CA CYS A 46 -1.61 -17.82 6.83
C CYS A 46 -2.29 -17.97 8.19
N LYS A 47 -1.98 -17.07 9.14
CA LYS A 47 -2.56 -17.12 10.51
C LYS A 47 -3.97 -16.53 10.64
N ARG A 48 -4.35 -15.55 9.82
CA ARG A 48 -5.63 -14.82 9.95
C ARG A 48 -6.70 -15.35 8.99
N GLY A 49 -6.29 -16.07 7.94
CA GLY A 49 -7.19 -16.56 6.90
C GLY A 49 -7.84 -15.44 6.07
N THR A 50 -7.30 -14.22 6.12
CA THR A 50 -7.82 -13.06 5.40
C THR A 50 -7.07 -12.87 4.09
N THR A 51 -7.80 -12.53 3.02
CA THR A 51 -7.23 -12.25 1.70
C THR A 51 -6.98 -10.76 1.50
N TYR A 52 -5.87 -10.49 0.81
CA TYR A 52 -5.43 -9.13 0.53
C TYR A 52 -4.96 -8.99 -0.92
N CYS A 53 -5.12 -7.78 -1.44
CA CYS A 53 -4.57 -7.32 -2.70
C CYS A 53 -3.34 -6.46 -2.44
N VAL A 54 -2.16 -6.88 -2.91
CA VAL A 54 -0.94 -6.08 -2.84
C VAL A 54 -1.05 -4.96 -3.87
N ILE A 55 -1.01 -3.71 -3.42
CA ILE A 55 -1.11 -2.53 -4.28
C ILE A 55 0.27 -2.17 -4.81
N GLY A 56 1.29 -2.25 -3.97
CA GLY A 56 2.64 -1.82 -4.33
C GLY A 56 3.61 -1.84 -3.16
N THR A 57 4.82 -1.38 -3.44
CA THR A 57 5.85 -1.11 -2.44
C THR A 57 6.05 0.41 -2.29
N GLY A 58 6.61 0.82 -1.16
CA GLY A 58 6.88 2.22 -0.85
C GLY A 58 8.00 2.37 0.17
N LYS A 59 8.18 3.59 0.66
CA LYS A 59 9.11 3.91 1.74
C LYS A 59 8.39 4.67 2.84
N ILE A 60 8.71 4.35 4.10
CA ILE A 60 8.29 5.16 5.24
C ILE A 60 9.08 6.46 5.21
N GLN A 61 8.43 7.59 5.48
CA GLN A 61 9.10 8.86 5.69
C GLN A 61 8.67 9.39 7.06
N THR A 62 9.57 9.35 8.04
CA THR A 62 9.27 9.69 9.43
C THR A 62 10.52 10.19 10.14
N GLY A 63 10.39 11.28 10.91
CA GLY A 63 11.52 11.87 11.63
C GLY A 63 11.74 11.32 13.04
N SER A 64 10.80 10.57 13.59
CA SER A 64 10.79 10.25 15.03
C SER A 64 10.43 8.81 15.35
N TRP A 65 10.19 7.96 14.36
CA TRP A 65 9.91 6.55 14.60
C TRP A 65 11.22 5.78 14.62
N THR A 66 11.47 5.11 15.73
CA THR A 66 12.60 4.20 15.91
C THR A 66 12.13 2.82 16.36
N GLU A 67 12.85 1.78 15.97
CA GLU A 67 12.64 0.41 16.43
C GLU A 67 13.83 -0.08 17.25
N GLU A 68 13.55 -0.91 18.25
CA GLU A 68 14.57 -1.54 19.10
C GLU A 68 15.25 -2.67 18.35
N THR A 69 16.55 -2.55 18.16
CA THR A 69 17.40 -3.61 17.61
C THR A 69 18.30 -4.15 18.72
N ALA A 70 18.16 -5.43 19.01
CA ALA A 70 19.04 -6.12 19.94
C ALA A 70 20.35 -6.49 19.22
N GLY A 71 21.48 -6.08 19.80
CA GLY A 71 22.82 -6.43 19.34
C GLY A 71 23.61 -7.21 20.40
N GLN A 72 24.66 -7.89 19.96
CA GLN A 72 25.69 -8.45 20.83
C GLN A 72 27.05 -7.93 20.38
N ASP A 73 27.86 -7.48 21.34
CA ASP A 73 29.25 -7.12 21.06
C ASP A 73 30.16 -8.37 21.03
N GLU A 74 31.44 -8.15 20.68
CA GLU A 74 32.45 -9.23 20.65
C GLU A 74 32.71 -9.88 22.03
N SER A 75 32.30 -9.20 23.11
CA SER A 75 32.35 -9.71 24.49
C SER A 75 31.12 -10.55 24.86
N GLY A 76 30.13 -10.66 23.98
CA GLY A 76 28.85 -11.33 24.24
C GLY A 76 27.87 -10.51 25.09
N SER A 77 28.17 -9.23 25.36
CA SER A 77 27.27 -8.33 26.05
C SER A 77 26.10 -7.94 25.15
N HIS A 78 24.87 -8.06 25.66
CA HIS A 78 23.68 -7.61 24.96
C HIS A 78 23.50 -6.11 25.12
N TYR A 79 23.29 -5.41 24.02
CA TYR A 79 22.87 -4.01 24.01
C TYR A 79 21.59 -3.85 23.19
N CYS A 80 20.84 -2.79 23.47
CA CYS A 80 19.66 -2.38 22.72
C CYS A 80 19.94 -1.01 22.12
N GLU A 81 19.80 -0.91 20.80
CA GLU A 81 19.95 0.35 20.07
C GLU A 81 18.62 0.70 19.40
N LEU A 82 18.27 1.99 19.41
CA LEU A 82 17.11 2.51 18.68
C LEU A 82 17.55 2.87 17.27
N GLN A 83 17.07 2.13 16.27
CA GLN A 83 17.32 2.43 14.86
C GLN A 83 16.15 3.20 14.26
N SER A 84 16.44 4.28 13.55
CA SER A 84 15.43 5.01 12.78
C SER A 84 14.87 4.14 11.66
N VAL A 85 13.54 4.13 11.50
CA VAL A 85 12.87 3.47 10.37
C VAL A 85 12.62 4.40 9.18
N ASP A 86 13.20 5.61 9.21
CA ASP A 86 13.11 6.53 8.09
C ASP A 86 13.65 5.88 6.81
N MET A 87 12.92 6.07 5.71
CA MET A 87 13.20 5.50 4.39
C MET A 87 13.14 3.96 4.31
N ALA A 88 12.69 3.26 5.36
CA ALA A 88 12.52 1.81 5.35
C ALA A 88 11.50 1.37 4.28
N GLU A 89 11.79 0.25 3.61
CA GLU A 89 10.95 -0.28 2.54
C GLU A 89 9.71 -0.99 3.09
N VAL A 90 8.56 -0.70 2.52
CA VAL A 90 7.27 -1.26 2.95
C VAL A 90 6.45 -1.83 1.81
N VAL A 91 5.61 -2.79 2.14
CA VAL A 91 4.54 -3.30 1.27
C VAL A 91 3.21 -2.65 1.68
N ILE A 92 2.47 -2.17 0.69
CA ILE A 92 1.15 -1.56 0.83
C ILE A 92 0.12 -2.51 0.23
N TYR A 93 -0.88 -2.88 1.02
CA TYR A 93 -1.88 -3.85 0.61
C TYR A 93 -3.26 -3.53 1.17
N GLN A 94 -4.30 -4.00 0.47
CA GLN A 94 -5.70 -3.75 0.80
C GLN A 94 -6.40 -5.06 1.17
N SER A 95 -7.19 -5.04 2.23
CA SER A 95 -8.08 -6.14 2.60
C SER A 95 -9.23 -6.26 1.60
N GLU A 96 -9.47 -7.48 1.09
CA GLU A 96 -10.60 -7.72 0.19
C GLU A 96 -11.96 -7.71 0.91
N ALA A 97 -11.97 -7.90 2.23
CA ALA A 97 -13.20 -8.00 3.01
C ALA A 97 -13.87 -6.65 3.27
N ASP A 98 -13.06 -5.62 3.54
CA ASP A 98 -13.53 -4.31 4.02
C ASP A 98 -12.87 -3.11 3.31
N GLY A 99 -11.88 -3.37 2.43
CA GLY A 99 -11.15 -2.31 1.72
C GLY A 99 -10.12 -1.57 2.57
N SER A 100 -9.85 -2.00 3.80
CA SER A 100 -8.85 -1.38 4.69
C SER A 100 -7.45 -1.49 4.11
N LEU A 101 -6.67 -0.39 4.20
CA LEU A 101 -5.27 -0.35 3.77
C LEU A 101 -4.32 -0.64 4.92
N TRP A 102 -3.30 -1.42 4.63
CA TRP A 102 -2.23 -1.80 5.54
C TRP A 102 -0.88 -1.46 4.93
N VAL A 103 0.06 -1.14 5.81
CA VAL A 103 1.46 -0.91 5.48
C VAL A 103 2.28 -1.76 6.44
N ARG A 104 3.23 -2.53 5.92
CA ARG A 104 4.07 -3.44 6.69
C ARG A 104 5.50 -3.38 6.17
N PRO A 105 6.53 -3.48 7.04
CA PRO A 105 7.92 -3.67 6.60
C PRO A 105 8.03 -4.80 5.59
N SER A 106 8.85 -4.62 4.56
CA SER A 106 8.91 -5.57 3.44
C SER A 106 9.48 -6.93 3.86
N ASP A 107 10.47 -6.92 4.75
CA ASP A 107 11.04 -8.11 5.37
C ASP A 107 10.01 -8.87 6.24
N GLU A 108 9.21 -8.17 7.05
CA GLU A 108 8.13 -8.76 7.85
C GLU A 108 6.94 -9.22 6.99
N PHE A 109 6.80 -8.72 5.76
CA PHE A 109 5.79 -9.19 4.82
C PHE A 109 6.24 -10.45 4.10
N GLU A 110 7.53 -10.57 3.80
CA GLU A 110 8.14 -11.70 3.08
C GLU A 110 8.60 -12.84 4.01
N ASP A 111 8.30 -12.75 5.32
CA ASP A 111 8.68 -13.73 6.35
C ASP A 111 7.97 -15.10 6.26
N GLY A 112 7.08 -15.30 5.28
CA GLY A 112 6.26 -16.50 5.10
C GLY A 112 4.89 -16.45 5.79
N SER A 113 4.52 -15.33 6.41
CA SER A 113 3.17 -15.10 6.96
C SER A 113 2.08 -15.00 5.89
N PHE A 114 2.47 -14.83 4.62
CA PHE A 114 1.58 -14.68 3.49
C PHE A 114 1.87 -15.73 2.41
N GLU A 115 0.81 -16.32 1.86
CA GLU A 115 0.87 -17.22 0.71
C GLU A 115 0.29 -16.51 -0.52
N ASP A 116 0.98 -16.59 -1.66
CA ASP A 116 0.50 -16.05 -2.93
C ASP A 116 -0.69 -16.87 -3.44
N LEU A 117 -1.79 -16.18 -3.76
CA LEU A 117 -2.99 -16.76 -4.36
C LEU A 117 -2.90 -16.63 -5.88
N ALA A 118 -3.09 -17.75 -6.58
CA ALA A 118 -3.14 -17.83 -8.05
C ALA A 118 -4.37 -17.13 -8.66
#